data_AF-A0A4R5EP61-F1
#
_entry.id   AF-A0A4R5EP61-F1
#
_cell.length_a   1.000
_cell.length_b   1.000
_cell.length_c   1.000
_cell.angle_alpha   90.00
_cell.angle_beta   90.00
_cell.angle_gamma   90.00
#
_symmetry.space_group_name_H-M   'P 1'
#
loop_
_entity.id
_entity.type
_entity.pdbx_description
1 polymer ?
#
loop_
_entity_poly.entity_id
_entity_poly.type
_entity_poly.pdbx_seq_one_letter_code
_entity_poly.pdbx_strand_id
1 'polypeptide(L)'
;MTDEESDSRSFWARHRKVIIGTAITSLVAPITVGVISTQLNEGAKKVSEKIGAGPPVQARVVSIGRSSGRQGDDWVFPVGHRVERPLLNGASDAKRMRAAGAVDPVVVMPVLILQGQWKEGVTVTGIQVVPKCGRPLSGTLVYKPPGAGPMKNPRMVFDLDEPQPRARVPKRDGSPGADYFQQTSISLRKDEQTVVVAEMRTREHYCTFDIFVEASTGGETTKTKVETGGNRLAVTAYVDGALTSSSVRGFASYRDLYVFENGAFVQKNPDGYSAGAQ
;
A
#
# COMPACT_ATOMS: atom_id res chain seq x y z
N MET A 1 34.89 12.74 -48.51
CA MET A 1 34.50 13.51 -49.70
C MET A 1 33.06 13.93 -49.44
N THR A 2 32.76 15.02 -48.75
CA THR A 2 33.45 16.27 -48.33
C THR A 2 32.79 16.69 -46.99
N ASP A 3 33.55 17.07 -45.93
CA ASP A 3 33.91 18.44 -45.51
C ASP A 3 32.66 19.33 -45.28
N GLU A 4 32.42 20.03 -44.16
CA GLU A 4 33.17 21.04 -43.37
C GLU A 4 32.73 20.94 -41.88
N GLU A 5 33.55 21.04 -40.82
CA GLU A 5 34.55 22.03 -40.41
C GLU A 5 33.98 23.43 -40.09
N SER A 6 33.78 23.74 -38.81
CA SER A 6 33.94 25.11 -38.30
C SER A 6 34.36 25.11 -36.83
N ASP A 7 35.55 25.67 -36.65
CA ASP A 7 36.42 25.77 -35.49
C ASP A 7 36.18 27.08 -34.71
N SER A 8 36.96 27.25 -33.63
CA SER A 8 37.37 28.51 -32.97
C SER A 8 36.67 28.81 -31.63
N ARG A 9 37.28 28.45 -30.48
CA ARG A 9 38.47 29.05 -29.80
C ARG A 9 38.23 30.49 -29.31
N SER A 10 38.08 30.65 -27.99
CA SER A 10 39.12 31.14 -27.06
C SER A 10 39.16 32.66 -26.90
N PHE A 11 38.99 33.18 -25.67
CA PHE A 11 39.83 34.27 -25.17
C PHE A 11 39.68 34.48 -23.65
N TRP A 12 40.82 34.39 -22.97
CA TRP A 12 41.32 34.98 -21.71
C TRP A 12 40.44 36.04 -20.98
N ALA A 13 40.50 36.25 -19.66
CA ALA A 13 41.71 36.35 -18.85
C ALA A 13 41.43 36.33 -17.32
N ARG A 14 42.48 35.89 -16.61
CA ARG A 14 42.76 36.00 -15.18
C ARG A 14 42.69 37.44 -14.70
N HIS A 15 42.22 37.67 -13.46
CA HIS A 15 42.75 38.73 -12.58
C HIS A 15 43.06 38.15 -11.19
N ARG A 16 44.37 38.05 -10.90
CA ARG A 16 44.96 37.99 -9.56
C ARG A 16 45.26 39.43 -9.13
N LYS A 17 45.07 39.73 -7.84
CA LYS A 17 45.83 40.62 -6.92
C LYS A 17 44.88 40.98 -5.77
N VAL A 18 45.26 41.18 -4.50
CA VAL A 18 46.47 41.05 -3.68
C VAL A 18 45.95 41.12 -2.22
N ILE A 19 46.67 40.48 -1.30
CA ILE A 19 46.45 40.44 0.15
C ILE A 19 46.70 41.82 0.77
N ILE A 20 45.78 42.29 1.63
CA ILE A 20 46.09 43.25 2.70
C ILE A 20 45.54 42.65 3.99
N GLY A 21 46.44 42.32 4.90
CA GLY A 21 46.11 41.88 6.24
C GLY A 21 45.67 43.05 7.11
N THR A 22 44.65 42.83 7.91
CA THR A 22 44.30 43.66 9.06
C THR A 22 43.95 42.75 10.22
N ALA A 23 44.69 42.95 11.31
CA ALA A 23 44.51 42.30 12.59
C ALA A 23 43.11 42.61 13.14
N ILE A 24 42.30 41.58 13.39
CA ILE A 24 41.06 41.70 14.14
C ILE A 24 41.40 41.47 15.61
N THR A 25 41.50 42.56 16.36
CA THR A 25 41.51 42.56 17.82
C THR A 25 40.18 41.99 18.33
N SER A 26 40.29 40.90 19.08
CA SER A 26 39.18 40.25 19.78
C SER A 26 38.64 41.13 20.91
N LEU A 27 37.63 41.93 20.62
CA LEU A 27 36.79 42.58 21.63
C LEU A 27 35.70 41.59 22.05
N VAL A 28 35.94 40.94 23.20
CA VAL A 28 34.93 40.21 23.95
C VAL A 28 33.97 41.24 24.55
N ALA A 29 32.88 41.53 23.84
CA ALA A 29 31.73 42.19 24.43
C ALA A 29 30.91 41.13 25.19
N PRO A 30 30.55 41.34 26.46
CA PRO A 30 29.55 40.50 27.11
C PRO A 30 28.23 40.71 26.37
N ILE A 31 27.79 39.70 25.62
CA ILE A 31 26.43 39.65 25.11
C ILE A 31 25.54 39.52 26.34
N THR A 32 24.94 40.62 26.75
CA THR A 32 23.72 40.62 27.56
C THR A 32 22.72 39.69 26.88
N VAL A 33 22.44 38.55 27.51
CA VAL A 33 21.32 37.66 27.17
C VAL A 33 20.03 38.39 27.54
N GLY A 34 19.68 39.37 26.71
CA GLY A 34 18.46 40.15 26.80
C GLY A 34 17.38 39.52 25.95
N VAL A 35 16.48 38.78 26.60
CA VAL A 35 15.06 38.63 26.29
C VAL A 35 14.69 38.73 24.79
N ILE A 36 14.80 37.62 24.05
CA ILE A 36 14.00 37.40 22.83
C ILE A 36 13.39 36.00 22.93
N SER A 37 12.50 35.79 23.91
CA SER A 37 11.75 34.53 24.05
C SER A 37 10.23 34.71 23.89
N THR A 38 9.74 35.92 23.63
CA THR A 38 8.29 36.18 23.54
C THR A 38 7.74 36.26 22.12
N GLN A 39 8.54 36.57 21.09
CA GLN A 39 8.01 36.64 19.71
C GLN A 39 8.00 35.34 18.91
N LEU A 40 8.80 34.33 19.28
CA LEU A 40 8.73 33.02 18.64
C LEU A 40 7.52 32.19 19.12
N ASN A 41 6.94 32.54 20.27
CA ASN A 41 5.86 31.78 20.89
C ASN A 41 4.46 32.23 20.41
N GLU A 42 4.30 33.49 20.00
CA GLU A 42 3.02 33.97 19.44
C GLU A 42 2.78 33.46 18.01
N GLY A 43 3.85 33.23 17.22
CA GLY A 43 3.75 32.59 15.90
C GLY A 43 3.26 31.15 16.00
N ALA A 44 3.81 30.36 16.94
CA ALA A 44 3.39 28.98 17.18
C ALA A 44 1.95 28.89 17.72
N LYS A 45 1.53 29.83 18.58
CA LYS A 45 0.14 29.90 19.07
C LYS A 45 -0.87 30.29 17.99
N LYS A 46 -0.56 31.27 17.13
CA LYS A 46 -1.45 31.66 16.01
C LYS A 46 -1.53 30.59 14.93
N VAL A 47 -0.48 29.77 14.77
CA VAL A 47 -0.54 28.59 13.91
C VAL A 47 -1.47 27.56 14.56
N SER A 48 -1.28 27.21 15.83
CA SER A 48 -2.12 26.22 16.54
C SER A 48 -3.62 26.57 16.63
N GLU A 49 -4.00 27.85 16.60
CA GLU A 49 -5.40 28.28 16.71
C GLU A 49 -6.13 28.32 15.35
N LYS A 50 -5.37 28.33 14.24
CA LYS A 50 -5.91 28.19 12.87
C LYS A 50 -6.01 26.74 12.40
N ILE A 51 -5.41 25.84 13.17
CA ILE A 51 -5.32 24.40 12.91
C ILE A 51 -6.57 23.73 13.48
N GLY A 52 -7.39 23.14 12.61
CA GLY A 52 -8.39 22.18 13.08
C GLY A 52 -7.65 21.10 13.86
N ALA A 53 -8.00 20.89 15.14
CA ALA A 53 -7.23 20.07 16.09
C ALA A 53 -7.12 18.57 15.74
N GLY A 54 -7.53 18.15 14.55
CA GLY A 54 -7.49 16.78 14.07
C GLY A 54 -6.47 16.56 12.94
N PRO A 55 -6.26 15.31 12.52
CA PRO A 55 -5.41 14.99 11.39
C PRO A 55 -5.89 15.70 10.11
N PRO A 56 -4.98 16.19 9.23
CA PRO A 56 -5.37 16.94 8.05
C PRO A 56 -6.08 16.08 6.99
N VAL A 57 -5.97 14.75 7.09
CA VAL A 57 -6.72 13.78 6.30
C VAL A 57 -7.39 12.79 7.22
N GLN A 58 -8.69 12.57 7.04
CA GLN A 58 -9.36 11.36 7.55
C GLN A 58 -9.26 10.26 6.51
N ALA A 59 -8.89 9.05 6.93
CA ALA A 59 -8.76 7.92 6.03
C ALA A 59 -9.41 6.68 6.63
N ARG A 60 -10.28 6.02 5.87
CA ARG A 60 -10.96 4.80 6.31
C ARG A 60 -11.12 3.77 5.20
N VAL A 61 -11.08 2.49 5.55
CA VAL A 61 -11.48 1.39 4.68
C VAL A 61 -13.00 1.30 4.68
N VAL A 62 -13.62 1.40 3.51
CA VAL A 62 -15.09 1.28 3.36
C VAL A 62 -15.53 -0.06 2.82
N SER A 63 -14.65 -0.76 2.11
CA SER A 63 -14.87 -2.14 1.70
C SER A 63 -13.55 -2.83 1.43
N ILE A 64 -13.57 -4.16 1.46
CA ILE A 64 -12.42 -4.97 1.08
C ILE A 64 -12.85 -5.80 -0.14
N GLY A 65 -12.38 -5.35 -1.31
CA GLY A 65 -12.59 -6.01 -2.58
C GLY A 65 -11.74 -7.26 -2.74
N ARG A 66 -12.05 -7.99 -3.81
CA ARG A 66 -11.35 -9.17 -4.30
C ARG A 66 -11.19 -9.06 -5.82
N SER A 67 -10.20 -9.77 -6.37
CA SER A 67 -10.00 -9.92 -7.81
C SER A 67 -10.22 -11.36 -8.22
N SER A 68 -11.44 -11.70 -8.63
CA SER A 68 -11.79 -13.07 -9.05
C SER A 68 -10.91 -13.55 -10.21
N GLY A 69 -10.46 -12.65 -11.09
CA GLY A 69 -9.53 -12.98 -12.17
C GLY A 69 -8.10 -13.31 -11.73
N ARG A 70 -7.70 -13.00 -10.48
CA ARG A 70 -6.35 -13.29 -9.96
C ARG A 70 -6.31 -14.36 -8.87
N GLN A 71 -7.30 -14.40 -8.00
CA GLN A 71 -7.33 -15.32 -6.84
C GLN A 71 -8.52 -16.29 -6.88
N GLY A 72 -9.35 -16.23 -7.93
CA GLY A 72 -10.62 -16.94 -7.96
C GLY A 72 -11.54 -16.56 -6.79
N ASP A 73 -12.38 -17.51 -6.42
CA ASP A 73 -13.23 -17.42 -5.23
C ASP A 73 -12.61 -18.22 -4.06
N ASP A 74 -11.27 -18.27 -4.02
CA ASP A 74 -10.52 -19.05 -3.06
C ASP A 74 -10.45 -18.41 -1.67
N TRP A 75 -10.35 -19.25 -0.65
CA TRP A 75 -10.20 -18.82 0.74
C TRP A 75 -9.26 -19.73 1.49
N VAL A 76 -8.46 -19.16 2.39
CA VAL A 76 -7.60 -19.94 3.27
C VAL A 76 -7.94 -19.64 4.73
N PHE A 77 -8.20 -20.68 5.51
CA PHE A 77 -8.37 -20.58 6.95
C PHE A 77 -7.05 -20.92 7.66
N PRO A 78 -6.74 -20.24 8.78
CA PRO A 78 -5.52 -20.50 9.55
C PRO A 78 -5.52 -21.85 10.26
N VAL A 79 -6.71 -22.44 10.46
CA VAL A 79 -6.91 -23.73 11.13
C VAL A 79 -7.86 -24.58 10.29
N GLY A 80 -8.01 -25.86 10.67
CA GLY A 80 -9.05 -26.71 10.07
C GLY A 80 -10.43 -26.11 10.31
N HIS A 81 -11.17 -25.91 9.22
CA HIS A 81 -12.47 -25.29 9.20
C HIS A 81 -13.41 -26.14 8.35
N ARG A 82 -14.54 -26.52 8.94
CA ARG A 82 -15.58 -27.25 8.22
C ARG A 82 -16.42 -26.27 7.42
N VAL A 83 -16.48 -26.45 6.10
CA VAL A 83 -17.37 -25.65 5.24
C VAL A 83 -18.76 -26.29 5.29
N GLU A 84 -19.67 -25.71 6.08
CA GLU A 84 -20.97 -26.33 6.40
C GLU A 84 -22.06 -26.11 5.34
N ARG A 85 -21.86 -25.25 4.34
CA ARG A 85 -22.89 -24.87 3.36
C ARG A 85 -22.30 -24.55 1.99
N PRO A 86 -23.10 -24.61 0.89
CA PRO A 86 -22.67 -24.01 -0.36
C PRO A 86 -22.41 -22.52 -0.12
N LEU A 87 -21.15 -22.11 -0.30
CA LEU A 87 -20.77 -20.71 -0.39
C LEU A 87 -21.26 -20.24 -1.76
N LEU A 88 -22.32 -19.44 -1.77
CA LEU A 88 -23.04 -18.99 -2.96
C LEU A 88 -22.58 -17.58 -3.31
N ASN A 89 -21.51 -17.52 -4.13
CA ASN A 89 -21.05 -16.39 -4.94
C ASN A 89 -21.61 -15.00 -4.58
N GLY A 90 -20.81 -14.15 -3.93
CA GLY A 90 -21.14 -12.73 -3.78
C GLY A 90 -20.31 -11.95 -2.77
N ALA A 91 -20.49 -10.62 -2.75
CA ALA A 91 -19.84 -9.72 -1.79
C ALA A 91 -20.28 -10.00 -0.34
N SER A 92 -21.52 -10.47 -0.14
CA SER A 92 -22.04 -10.92 1.15
C SER A 92 -21.26 -12.11 1.70
N ASP A 93 -20.86 -13.05 0.83
CA ASP A 93 -20.09 -14.21 1.23
C ASP A 93 -18.64 -13.86 1.56
N ALA A 94 -18.04 -12.93 0.84
CA ALA A 94 -16.70 -12.45 1.19
C ALA A 94 -16.64 -11.86 2.61
N LYS A 95 -17.66 -11.08 3.01
CA LYS A 95 -17.77 -10.57 4.38
C LYS A 95 -17.93 -11.70 5.39
N ARG A 96 -18.78 -12.69 5.12
CA ARG A 96 -19.00 -13.85 5.99
C ARG A 96 -17.76 -14.71 6.14
N MET A 97 -17.04 -14.98 5.06
CA MET A 97 -15.80 -15.77 5.07
C MET A 97 -14.74 -15.09 5.94
N ARG A 98 -14.49 -13.79 5.76
CA ARG A 98 -13.56 -13.05 6.62
C ARG A 98 -14.01 -13.00 8.08
N ALA A 99 -15.31 -12.86 8.33
CA ALA A 99 -15.87 -12.92 9.69
C ALA A 99 -15.67 -14.30 10.35
N ALA A 100 -15.66 -15.37 9.54
CA ALA A 100 -15.32 -16.73 9.98
C ALA A 100 -13.80 -16.98 10.10
N GLY A 101 -12.97 -15.96 9.85
CA GLY A 101 -11.52 -16.05 9.96
C GLY A 101 -10.79 -16.45 8.68
N ALA A 102 -11.49 -16.55 7.55
CA ALA A 102 -10.86 -16.80 6.26
C ALA A 102 -10.02 -15.59 5.80
N VAL A 103 -8.94 -15.87 5.08
CA VAL A 103 -8.02 -14.89 4.52
C VAL A 103 -8.01 -15.02 3.00
N ASP A 104 -7.95 -13.88 2.32
CA ASP A 104 -7.82 -13.81 0.88
C ASP A 104 -6.45 -14.35 0.44
N PRO A 105 -6.39 -15.32 -0.48
CA PRO A 105 -5.12 -15.77 -1.03
C PRO A 105 -4.60 -14.79 -2.09
N VAL A 106 -3.28 -14.63 -2.14
CA VAL A 106 -2.45 -13.86 -3.08
C VAL A 106 -2.67 -12.35 -3.04
N VAL A 107 -3.91 -11.89 -3.04
CA VAL A 107 -4.24 -10.48 -3.16
C VAL A 107 -5.49 -10.10 -2.37
N VAL A 108 -5.47 -8.91 -1.78
CA VAL A 108 -6.61 -8.27 -1.15
C VAL A 108 -6.69 -6.82 -1.62
N MET A 109 -7.90 -6.30 -1.85
CA MET A 109 -8.11 -4.96 -2.43
C MET A 109 -8.90 -4.03 -1.50
N PRO A 110 -8.30 -3.47 -0.43
CA PRO A 110 -8.96 -2.44 0.36
C PRO A 110 -9.34 -1.22 -0.49
N VAL A 111 -10.60 -0.79 -0.34
CA VAL A 111 -11.12 0.47 -0.90
C VAL A 111 -11.11 1.50 0.22
N LEU A 112 -10.32 2.55 0.03
CA LEU A 112 -10.12 3.63 0.98
C LEU A 112 -10.94 4.84 0.55
N ILE A 113 -11.55 5.51 1.52
CA ILE A 113 -12.00 6.90 1.37
C ILE A 113 -10.98 7.78 2.09
N LEU A 114 -10.44 8.75 1.37
CA LEU A 114 -9.62 9.82 1.92
C LEU A 114 -10.46 11.10 1.90
N GLN A 115 -10.52 11.81 3.02
CA GLN A 115 -11.24 13.08 3.15
C GLN A 115 -10.31 14.17 3.67
N GLY A 116 -10.23 15.29 2.97
CA GLY A 116 -9.50 16.47 3.46
C GLY A 116 -10.22 17.09 4.67
N GLN A 117 -9.47 17.40 5.73
CA GLN A 117 -9.99 18.09 6.93
C GLN A 117 -9.45 19.51 7.07
N TRP A 118 -8.46 19.86 6.25
CA TRP A 118 -7.75 21.11 6.36
C TRP A 118 -8.39 22.24 5.56
N LYS A 119 -8.53 23.42 6.15
CA LYS A 119 -9.23 24.56 5.53
C LYS A 119 -8.54 25.03 4.26
N GLU A 120 -7.22 25.11 4.28
CA GLU A 120 -6.38 25.50 3.13
C GLU A 120 -6.21 24.37 2.10
N GLY A 121 -6.81 23.20 2.34
CA GLY A 121 -6.57 21.98 1.58
C GLY A 121 -5.34 21.23 2.06
N VAL A 122 -5.22 20.00 1.57
CA VAL A 122 -4.15 19.07 1.93
C VAL A 122 -3.68 18.30 0.70
N THR A 123 -2.39 18.00 0.64
CA THR A 123 -1.81 17.16 -0.40
C THR A 123 -1.36 15.85 0.20
N VAL A 124 -1.97 14.74 -0.20
CA VAL A 124 -1.49 13.39 0.11
C VAL A 124 -0.28 13.11 -0.76
N THR A 125 0.84 12.85 -0.10
CA THR A 125 2.16 12.64 -0.70
C THR A 125 2.62 11.18 -0.61
N GLY A 126 1.90 10.34 0.11
CA GLY A 126 2.27 8.96 0.30
C GLY A 126 1.15 8.10 0.87
N ILE A 127 1.22 6.80 0.58
CA ILE A 127 0.52 5.76 1.34
C ILE A 127 1.56 4.71 1.68
N GLN A 128 1.74 4.48 2.98
CA GLN A 128 2.66 3.48 3.49
C GLN A 128 1.88 2.27 4.01
N VAL A 129 2.40 1.08 3.72
CA VAL A 129 1.90 -0.17 4.29
C VAL A 129 2.95 -0.73 5.23
N VAL A 130 2.52 -1.09 6.44
CA VAL A 130 3.40 -1.68 7.46
C VAL A 130 2.94 -3.12 7.70
N PRO A 131 3.55 -4.10 7.00
CA PRO A 131 3.16 -5.49 7.14
C PRO A 131 3.84 -6.17 8.35
N LYS A 132 3.15 -7.17 8.88
CA LYS A 132 3.65 -8.19 9.80
C LYS A 132 3.41 -9.53 9.15
N CYS A 133 4.47 -10.13 8.64
CA CYS A 133 4.42 -11.33 7.82
C CYS A 133 4.99 -12.55 8.55
N GLY A 134 4.51 -13.73 8.15
CA GLY A 134 4.97 -15.04 8.59
C GLY A 134 4.71 -16.09 7.51
N ARG A 135 4.83 -17.37 7.88
CA ARG A 135 4.57 -18.48 6.95
C ARG A 135 3.14 -18.42 6.38
N PRO A 136 2.94 -18.77 5.10
CA PRO A 136 1.61 -18.92 4.52
C PRO A 136 0.69 -19.80 5.36
N LEU A 137 -0.61 -19.50 5.32
CA LEU A 137 -1.60 -20.29 6.04
C LEU A 137 -1.80 -21.65 5.36
N SER A 138 -1.88 -22.71 6.17
CA SER A 138 -1.96 -24.11 5.73
C SER A 138 -3.13 -24.88 6.36
N GLY A 139 -4.10 -24.20 6.95
CA GLY A 139 -5.26 -24.83 7.59
C GLY A 139 -6.22 -25.44 6.57
N THR A 140 -7.26 -24.70 6.20
CA THR A 140 -8.21 -25.16 5.19
C THR A 140 -8.13 -24.30 3.94
N LEU A 141 -7.92 -24.93 2.78
CA LEU A 141 -8.13 -24.28 1.50
C LEU A 141 -9.54 -24.58 0.98
N VAL A 142 -10.27 -23.52 0.67
CA VAL A 142 -11.49 -23.55 -0.13
C VAL A 142 -11.10 -23.08 -1.52
N TYR A 143 -11.06 -23.99 -2.47
CA TYR A 143 -10.58 -23.78 -3.82
C TYR A 143 -11.74 -23.75 -4.82
N LYS A 144 -11.86 -22.64 -5.54
CA LYS A 144 -12.77 -22.46 -6.67
C LYS A 144 -11.98 -21.79 -7.79
N PRO A 145 -11.61 -22.56 -8.84
CA PRO A 145 -10.77 -22.08 -9.93
C PRO A 145 -11.20 -20.70 -10.44
N PRO A 146 -10.25 -19.82 -10.82
CA PRO A 146 -10.56 -18.53 -11.37
C PRO A 146 -11.51 -18.65 -12.58
N GLY A 147 -12.66 -17.99 -12.51
CA GLY A 147 -13.55 -17.84 -13.65
C GLY A 147 -13.14 -16.68 -14.56
N ALA A 148 -13.75 -16.59 -15.74
CA ALA A 148 -13.68 -15.42 -16.61
C ALA A 148 -14.45 -14.23 -15.99
N GLY A 149 -13.92 -13.68 -14.90
CA GLY A 149 -14.48 -12.52 -14.20
C GLY A 149 -13.69 -11.25 -14.50
N PRO A 150 -14.34 -10.07 -14.46
CA PRO A 150 -13.65 -8.80 -14.70
C PRO A 150 -12.57 -8.57 -13.65
N MET A 151 -11.37 -8.18 -14.11
CA MET A 151 -10.33 -7.69 -13.23
C MET A 151 -10.70 -6.28 -12.77
N LYS A 152 -10.73 -6.06 -11.46
CA LYS A 152 -10.77 -4.69 -10.93
C LYS A 152 -9.41 -4.06 -11.18
N ASN A 153 -9.39 -2.86 -11.75
CA ASN A 153 -8.18 -2.09 -11.97
C ASN A 153 -7.85 -1.31 -10.70
N PRO A 154 -6.85 -1.73 -9.90
CA PRO A 154 -6.43 -0.93 -8.75
C PRO A 154 -5.81 0.38 -9.23
N ARG A 155 -5.78 1.39 -8.36
CA ARG A 155 -5.00 2.61 -8.63
C ARG A 155 -3.54 2.45 -8.21
N MET A 156 -3.29 1.62 -7.20
CA MET A 156 -1.96 1.37 -6.63
C MET A 156 -1.80 -0.11 -6.30
N VAL A 157 -0.58 -0.63 -6.47
CA VAL A 157 -0.18 -1.98 -6.08
C VAL A 157 0.93 -1.90 -5.05
N PHE A 158 0.85 -2.72 -4.02
CA PHE A 158 1.86 -2.91 -2.98
C PHE A 158 2.27 -4.37 -2.93
N ASP A 159 3.58 -4.60 -3.05
CA ASP A 159 4.16 -5.92 -2.86
C ASP A 159 4.57 -6.11 -1.40
N LEU A 160 3.85 -6.97 -0.67
CA LEU A 160 4.09 -7.18 0.76
C LEU A 160 5.28 -8.10 1.04
N ASP A 161 5.88 -8.69 0.01
CA ASP A 161 7.13 -9.44 0.13
C ASP A 161 8.35 -8.48 0.13
N GLU A 162 8.16 -7.21 -0.26
CA GLU A 162 9.19 -6.17 -0.11
C GLU A 162 9.32 -5.76 1.38
N PRO A 163 10.55 -5.55 1.91
CA PRO A 163 10.75 -5.09 3.29
C PRO A 163 10.09 -3.75 3.61
N GLN A 164 9.92 -2.90 2.60
CA GLN A 164 9.23 -1.62 2.68
C GLN A 164 8.29 -1.47 1.48
N PRO A 165 7.05 -2.00 1.56
CA PRO A 165 6.13 -1.96 0.43
C PRO A 165 5.81 -0.52 0.03
N ARG A 166 6.05 -0.20 -1.24
CA ARG A 166 5.77 1.13 -1.81
C ARG A 166 4.56 1.09 -2.71
N ALA A 167 3.82 2.20 -2.76
CA ALA A 167 2.75 2.38 -3.72
C ALA A 167 3.33 2.45 -5.14
N ARG A 168 2.96 1.49 -5.99
CA ARG A 168 3.38 1.47 -7.41
C ARG A 168 2.18 1.64 -8.33
N VAL A 169 2.42 2.27 -9.49
CA VAL A 169 1.44 2.30 -10.59
C VAL A 169 1.29 0.87 -11.15
N PRO A 170 0.09 0.29 -11.26
CA PRO A 170 -0.09 -0.99 -11.91
C PRO A 170 0.25 -0.91 -13.41
N LYS A 171 1.06 -1.85 -13.90
CA LYS A 171 1.26 -2.06 -15.34
C LYS A 171 0.06 -2.80 -15.96
N ARG A 172 -0.01 -2.83 -17.29
CA ARG A 172 -1.06 -3.52 -18.05
C ARG A 172 -1.16 -5.02 -17.74
N ASP A 173 -0.03 -5.65 -17.43
CA ASP A 173 0.06 -7.06 -17.03
C ASP A 173 -0.25 -7.29 -15.53
N GLY A 174 -0.58 -6.23 -14.79
CA GLY A 174 -0.86 -6.28 -13.36
C GLY A 174 0.38 -6.29 -12.46
N SER A 175 1.60 -6.24 -13.01
CA SER A 175 2.83 -6.11 -12.24
C SER A 175 3.02 -4.67 -11.71
N PRO A 176 3.81 -4.45 -10.65
CA PRO A 176 4.08 -3.13 -10.12
C PRO A 176 5.01 -2.37 -11.07
N GLY A 177 4.67 -1.12 -11.35
CA GLY A 177 5.43 -0.19 -12.17
C GLY A 177 6.27 0.78 -11.35
N ALA A 178 6.32 2.03 -11.82
CA ALA A 178 7.02 3.12 -11.14
C ALA A 178 6.37 3.46 -9.79
N ASP A 179 7.11 4.15 -8.94
CA ASP A 179 6.57 4.73 -7.69
C ASP A 179 5.44 5.70 -8.01
N TYR A 180 4.27 5.50 -7.39
CA TYR A 180 3.07 6.29 -7.65
C TYR A 180 3.27 7.75 -7.22
N PHE A 181 3.85 7.98 -6.04
CA PHE A 181 3.92 9.30 -5.43
C PHE A 181 5.13 10.13 -5.88
N GLN A 182 6.05 9.54 -6.64
CA GLN A 182 7.09 10.31 -7.33
C GLN A 182 6.53 11.16 -8.49
N GLN A 183 5.41 10.74 -9.09
CA GLN A 183 4.83 11.39 -10.27
C GLN A 183 3.43 11.95 -9.99
N THR A 184 2.79 11.51 -8.91
CA THR A 184 1.41 11.83 -8.58
C THR A 184 1.30 12.32 -7.14
N SER A 185 0.42 13.26 -6.90
CA SER A 185 -0.08 13.57 -5.56
C SER A 185 -1.60 13.66 -5.60
N ILE A 186 -2.24 13.56 -4.44
CA ILE A 186 -3.70 13.71 -4.34
C ILE A 186 -3.98 14.96 -3.52
N SER A 187 -4.45 16.01 -4.19
CA SER A 187 -4.90 17.23 -3.51
C SER A 187 -6.37 17.11 -3.13
N LEU A 188 -6.69 17.44 -1.88
CA LEU A 188 -8.04 17.43 -1.34
C LEU A 188 -8.35 18.79 -0.71
N ARG A 189 -9.45 19.40 -1.10
CA ARG A 189 -10.05 20.53 -0.37
C ARG A 189 -10.63 20.05 0.95
N LYS A 190 -11.00 20.99 1.82
CA LYS A 190 -11.78 20.68 3.02
C LYS A 190 -13.05 19.94 2.63
N ASP A 191 -13.31 18.82 3.31
CA ASP A 191 -14.45 17.93 3.12
C ASP A 191 -14.54 17.23 1.76
N GLU A 192 -13.58 17.48 0.87
CA GLU A 192 -13.46 16.74 -0.39
C GLU A 192 -13.05 15.30 -0.10
N GLN A 193 -13.75 14.38 -0.75
CA GLN A 193 -13.47 12.96 -0.67
C GLN A 193 -12.91 12.43 -1.99
N THR A 194 -11.98 11.50 -1.90
CA THR A 194 -11.57 10.67 -3.02
C THR A 194 -11.54 9.21 -2.64
N VAL A 195 -11.75 8.34 -3.63
CA VAL A 195 -11.73 6.89 -3.47
C VAL A 195 -10.45 6.34 -4.05
N VAL A 196 -9.75 5.56 -3.24
CA VAL A 196 -8.52 4.87 -3.60
C VAL A 196 -8.73 3.37 -3.50
N VAL A 197 -8.48 2.65 -4.59
CA VAL A 197 -8.42 1.18 -4.58
C VAL A 197 -6.95 0.78 -4.54
N ALA A 198 -6.51 0.23 -3.42
CA ALA A 198 -5.15 -0.28 -3.24
C ALA A 198 -5.16 -1.81 -3.33
N GLU A 199 -4.24 -2.37 -4.09
CA GLU A 199 -4.01 -3.80 -4.18
C GLU A 199 -2.83 -4.18 -3.30
N MET A 200 -3.06 -5.05 -2.33
CA MET A 200 -2.03 -5.60 -1.45
C MET A 200 -1.82 -7.05 -1.84
N ARG A 201 -0.59 -7.42 -2.20
CA ARG A 201 -0.31 -8.78 -2.67
C ARG A 201 0.90 -9.39 -1.98
N THR A 202 0.93 -10.70 -1.93
CA THR A 202 2.07 -11.50 -1.47
C THR A 202 2.09 -12.82 -2.23
N ARG A 203 3.28 -13.31 -2.52
CA ARG A 203 3.57 -14.60 -3.15
C ARG A 203 4.22 -15.58 -2.18
N GLU A 204 4.71 -15.10 -1.04
CA GLU A 204 5.55 -15.89 -0.15
C GLU A 204 5.03 -15.99 1.28
N HIS A 205 4.16 -15.06 1.71
CA HIS A 205 3.87 -14.89 3.13
C HIS A 205 2.38 -14.87 3.44
N TYR A 206 2.06 -15.15 4.70
CA TYR A 206 0.87 -14.64 5.33
C TYR A 206 1.18 -13.29 5.97
N CYS A 207 0.48 -12.24 5.61
CA CYS A 207 0.69 -10.90 6.14
C CYS A 207 -0.60 -10.34 6.74
N THR A 208 -0.48 -9.74 7.92
CA THR A 208 -1.41 -8.71 8.41
C THR A 208 -0.75 -7.35 8.25
N PHE A 209 -1.51 -6.28 8.05
CA PHE A 209 -0.88 -4.98 7.80
C PHE A 209 -1.75 -3.81 8.23
N ASP A 210 -1.08 -2.72 8.59
CA ASP A 210 -1.68 -1.41 8.78
C ASP A 210 -1.39 -0.53 7.56
N ILE A 211 -2.32 0.37 7.23
CA ILE A 211 -2.15 1.37 6.17
C ILE A 211 -2.05 2.75 6.82
N PHE A 212 -1.12 3.56 6.35
CA PHE A 212 -0.95 4.94 6.77
C PHE A 212 -0.96 5.86 5.56
N VAL A 213 -1.59 7.02 5.69
CA VAL A 213 -1.61 8.08 4.69
C VAL A 213 -0.66 9.17 5.15
N GLU A 214 0.25 9.57 4.27
CA GLU A 214 1.15 10.68 4.47
C GLU A 214 0.62 11.90 3.74
N ALA A 215 0.50 13.02 4.46
CA ALA A 215 -0.14 14.22 3.96
C ALA A 215 0.62 15.46 4.38
N SER A 216 0.79 16.41 3.46
CA SER A 216 1.45 17.68 3.65
C SER A 216 0.45 18.83 3.74
N THR A 217 0.60 19.66 4.78
CA THR A 217 -0.16 20.90 5.00
C THR A 217 0.79 21.98 5.49
N GLY A 218 0.85 23.13 4.81
CA GLY A 218 1.69 24.26 5.25
C GLY A 218 3.19 23.94 5.33
N GLY A 219 3.67 22.91 4.61
CA GLY A 219 5.07 22.45 4.64
C GLY A 219 5.36 21.35 5.66
N GLU A 220 4.42 21.03 6.55
CA GLU A 220 4.56 19.94 7.52
C GLU A 220 3.94 18.65 6.98
N THR A 221 4.65 17.52 7.15
CA THR A 221 4.16 16.19 6.77
C THR A 221 3.64 15.47 7.99
N THR A 222 2.41 14.97 7.89
CA THR A 222 1.74 14.18 8.92
C THR A 222 1.46 12.77 8.40
N LYS A 223 1.41 11.81 9.33
CA LYS A 223 1.10 10.41 9.02
C LYS A 223 -0.12 9.97 9.80
N THR A 224 -1.18 9.62 9.08
CA THR A 224 -2.47 9.24 9.67
C THR A 224 -2.74 7.76 9.42
N LYS A 225 -3.03 7.01 10.48
CA LYS A 225 -3.43 5.60 10.35
C LYS A 225 -4.82 5.52 9.71
N VAL A 226 -4.98 4.64 8.73
CA VAL A 226 -6.27 4.36 8.11
C VAL A 226 -7.13 3.55 9.07
N GLU A 227 -8.34 4.02 9.32
CA GLU A 227 -9.32 3.30 10.13
C GLU A 227 -9.90 2.12 9.37
N THR A 228 -9.91 0.93 9.96
CA THR A 228 -10.42 -0.28 9.28
C THR A 228 -11.85 -0.63 9.70
N GLY A 229 -12.45 0.09 10.64
CA GLY A 229 -13.79 -0.21 11.18
C GLY A 229 -13.88 -1.59 11.83
N GLY A 230 -12.78 -2.05 12.45
CA GLY A 230 -12.68 -3.39 13.07
C GLY A 230 -12.33 -4.52 12.09
N ASN A 231 -12.25 -4.25 10.78
CA ASN A 231 -11.82 -5.27 9.82
C ASN A 231 -10.32 -5.53 9.97
N ARG A 232 -9.94 -6.82 10.06
CA ARG A 232 -8.55 -7.25 9.96
C ARG A 232 -8.14 -7.25 8.49
N LEU A 233 -7.11 -6.47 8.16
CA LEU A 233 -6.49 -6.52 6.84
C LEU A 233 -5.44 -7.64 6.84
N ALA A 234 -5.67 -8.64 5.98
CA ALA A 234 -4.78 -9.77 5.86
C ALA A 234 -4.83 -10.37 4.46
N VAL A 235 -3.72 -11.01 4.07
CA VAL A 235 -3.57 -11.75 2.82
C VAL A 235 -2.59 -12.89 3.05
N THR A 236 -2.75 -14.02 2.36
CA THR A 236 -1.81 -15.14 2.43
C THR A 236 -1.40 -15.61 1.05
N ALA A 237 -0.14 -15.99 0.86
CA ALA A 237 0.25 -16.80 -0.28
C ALA A 237 -0.37 -18.21 -0.17
N TYR A 238 -0.33 -18.95 -1.28
CA TYR A 238 -0.49 -20.40 -1.23
C TYR A 238 0.81 -21.05 -0.75
N VAL A 239 0.72 -22.14 0.02
CA VAL A 239 1.90 -22.77 0.65
C VAL A 239 2.92 -23.30 -0.38
N ASP A 240 2.46 -23.91 -1.49
CA ASP A 240 3.34 -24.53 -2.50
C ASP A 240 3.65 -23.62 -3.70
N GLY A 241 3.49 -22.31 -3.53
CA GLY A 241 3.64 -21.31 -4.58
C GLY A 241 2.35 -21.13 -5.40
N ALA A 242 2.41 -20.25 -6.40
CA ALA A 242 1.23 -19.83 -7.14
C ALA A 242 0.47 -21.02 -7.78
N LEU A 243 -0.83 -21.10 -7.51
CA LEU A 243 -1.77 -21.86 -8.34
C LEU A 243 -1.78 -21.20 -9.72
N THR A 244 -0.85 -21.60 -10.59
CA THR A 244 -0.89 -21.20 -12.00
C THR A 244 -1.90 -22.05 -12.72
N SER A 245 -2.60 -21.47 -13.70
CA SER A 245 -3.59 -22.16 -14.53
C SER A 245 -3.05 -23.37 -15.30
N SER A 246 -1.73 -23.58 -15.31
CA SER A 246 -1.04 -24.63 -16.06
C SER A 246 -0.31 -25.66 -15.21
N SER A 247 -0.22 -25.48 -13.89
CA SER A 247 0.39 -26.47 -13.00
C SER A 247 0.02 -26.19 -11.55
N VAL A 248 -0.99 -26.90 -11.06
CA VAL A 248 -1.26 -26.96 -9.62
C VAL A 248 -0.19 -27.85 -9.01
N ARG A 249 0.84 -27.23 -8.43
CA ARG A 249 1.65 -27.90 -7.41
C ARG A 249 0.71 -28.20 -6.24
N GLY A 250 0.75 -29.44 -5.76
CA GLY A 250 -0.35 -30.12 -5.07
C GLY A 250 -0.91 -29.40 -3.85
N PHE A 251 -2.01 -29.94 -3.33
CA PHE A 251 -2.70 -29.38 -2.16
C PHE A 251 -2.22 -29.99 -0.83
N ALA A 252 -1.24 -30.90 -0.87
CA ALA A 252 -0.75 -31.68 0.27
C ALA A 252 -0.31 -30.82 1.47
N SER A 253 0.12 -29.58 1.23
CA SER A 253 0.50 -28.66 2.29
C SER A 253 -0.68 -28.10 3.11
N TYR A 254 -1.93 -28.31 2.68
CA TYR A 254 -3.11 -27.93 3.45
C TYR A 254 -3.62 -29.10 4.29
N ARG A 255 -4.06 -28.80 5.51
CA ARG A 255 -4.70 -29.79 6.39
C ARG A 255 -6.04 -30.26 5.83
N ASP A 256 -6.86 -29.34 5.32
CA ASP A 256 -8.17 -29.63 4.74
C ASP A 256 -8.33 -28.94 3.38
N LEU A 257 -8.97 -29.62 2.43
CA LEU A 257 -9.24 -29.10 1.09
C LEU A 257 -10.72 -29.23 0.75
N TYR A 258 -11.34 -28.14 0.30
CA TYR A 258 -12.66 -28.12 -0.30
C TYR A 258 -12.55 -27.60 -1.72
N VAL A 259 -13.08 -28.34 -2.70
CA VAL A 259 -13.06 -27.95 -4.11
C VAL A 259 -14.46 -27.73 -4.61
N PHE A 260 -14.66 -26.64 -5.36
CA PHE A 260 -15.94 -26.38 -6.03
C PHE A 260 -16.10 -27.28 -7.27
N GLU A 261 -16.99 -28.27 -7.19
CA GLU A 261 -17.32 -29.22 -8.25
C GLU A 261 -18.85 -29.36 -8.34
N ASN A 262 -19.41 -29.41 -9.56
CA ASN A 262 -20.84 -29.64 -9.78
C ASN A 262 -21.78 -28.70 -8.97
N GLY A 263 -21.37 -27.44 -8.78
CA GLY A 263 -22.16 -26.44 -8.06
C GLY A 263 -22.04 -26.47 -6.53
N ALA A 264 -21.18 -27.31 -5.97
CA ALA A 264 -20.99 -27.43 -4.52
C ALA A 264 -19.51 -27.55 -4.12
N PHE A 265 -19.18 -27.16 -2.89
CA PHE A 265 -17.87 -27.45 -2.31
C PHE A 265 -17.85 -28.87 -1.76
N VAL A 266 -16.94 -29.69 -2.28
CA VAL A 266 -16.73 -31.08 -1.86
C VAL A 266 -15.40 -31.19 -1.15
N GLN A 267 -15.38 -31.82 0.02
CA GLN A 267 -14.13 -32.09 0.72
C GLN A 267 -13.33 -33.14 -0.05
N LYS A 268 -12.03 -32.88 -0.24
CA LYS A 268 -11.09 -33.77 -0.93
C LYS A 268 -9.91 -34.06 -0.01
N ASN A 269 -9.25 -35.19 -0.23
CA ASN A 269 -7.97 -35.47 0.41
C ASN A 269 -6.89 -34.56 -0.24
N PRO A 270 -6.25 -33.65 0.50
CA PRO A 270 -5.23 -32.75 -0.05
C PRO A 270 -4.03 -33.48 -0.67
N ASP A 271 -3.64 -34.64 -0.11
CA ASP A 271 -2.48 -35.43 -0.56
C ASP A 271 -2.69 -36.11 -1.92
N GLY A 272 -3.95 -36.42 -2.25
CA GLY A 272 -4.31 -37.21 -3.44
C GLY A 272 -5.03 -36.41 -4.51
N TYR A 273 -5.31 -35.13 -4.29
CA TYR A 273 -6.05 -34.31 -5.23
C TYR A 273 -5.10 -33.52 -6.14
N SER A 274 -5.27 -33.67 -7.45
CA SER A 274 -4.62 -32.85 -8.47
C SER A 274 -5.70 -32.14 -9.28
N ALA A 275 -5.69 -30.80 -9.27
CA ALA A 275 -6.57 -30.02 -10.12
C ALA A 275 -6.04 -30.11 -11.57
N GLY A 276 -6.62 -31.01 -12.37
CA GLY A 276 -6.31 -31.14 -13.80
C GLY A 276 -6.09 -32.57 -14.29
N ALA A 277 -7.19 -33.32 -14.46
CA ALA A 277 -7.36 -34.35 -15.49
C ALA A 277 -8.85 -34.40 -15.87
N GLN A 278 -9.34 -33.36 -16.52
CA GLN A 278 -10.59 -33.36 -17.29
C GLN A 278 -10.31 -32.75 -18.65
#